data_AF-A0A537B5J4-F1
#
_entry.id   AF-A0A537B5J4-F1
#
_cell.length_a   1.000
_cell.length_b   1.000
_cell.length_c   1.000
_cell.angle_alpha   90.00
_cell.angle_beta   90.00
_cell.angle_gamma   90.00
#
_symmetry.space_group_name_H-M   'P 1'
#
loop_
_entity.id
_entity.type
_entity.pdbx_description
1 polymer ?
#
loop_
_entity_poly.entity_id
_entity_poly.type
_entity_poly.pdbx_seq_one_letter_code
_entity_poly.pdbx_strand_id
1 'polypeptide(L)' 'MKFEVFWHRSSAADGRLWMAVNGQVIVDHYGSNMGANNAPINRIFMPNLYGSTAFPIYQWIDDLQIWDSFPPDAAPH' A
#
# COMPACT_ATOMS: atom_id res chain seq x y z
N MET A 1 11.71 8.74 4.58
CA MET A 1 10.25 8.56 4.75
C MET A 1 9.95 7.11 4.46
N LYS A 2 9.35 6.37 5.40
CA LYS A 2 8.88 5.00 5.16
C LYS A 2 7.40 5.07 4.81
N PHE A 3 7.03 4.52 3.66
CA PHE A 3 5.63 4.33 3.28
C PHE A 3 5.34 2.84 3.27
N GLU A 4 4.28 2.46 3.98
CA GLU A 4 3.94 1.06 4.24
C GLU A 4 2.51 0.83 3.80
N VAL A 5 2.28 -0.27 3.11
CA VAL A 5 0.95 -0.63 2.62
C VAL A 5 0.78 -2.13 2.79
N PHE A 6 -0.34 -2.51 3.38
CA PHE A 6 -0.81 -3.89 3.44
C PHE A 6 -2.24 -3.94 2.89
N TRP A 7 -2.53 -4.98 2.14
CA TRP A 7 -3.89 -5.27 1.72
C TRP A 7 -4.13 -6.78 1.76
N HIS A 8 -5.19 -7.18 2.43
CA HIS A 8 -5.75 -8.51 2.32
C HIS A 8 -7.01 -8.42 1.46
N ARG A 9 -7.01 -9.12 0.33
CA ARG A 9 -8.08 -9.04 -0.65
C ARG A 9 -9.17 -10.07 -0.34
N SER A 10 -10.37 -9.59 -0.05
CA SER A 10 -11.52 -10.43 0.24
C SER A 10 -12.83 -9.79 -0.24
N SER A 11 -13.77 -10.65 -0.64
CA SER A 11 -15.15 -10.24 -0.93
C SER A 11 -16.03 -10.15 0.31
N ALA A 12 -15.53 -10.60 1.47
CA ALA A 12 -16.22 -10.62 2.75
C ALA A 12 -15.66 -9.55 3.71
N ALA A 13 -16.13 -9.57 4.96
CA ALA A 13 -15.80 -8.59 5.99
C ALA A 13 -14.34 -8.65 6.48
N ASP A 14 -13.61 -9.73 6.16
CA ASP A 14 -12.22 -9.92 6.56
C ASP A 14 -11.22 -9.16 5.69
N GLY A 15 -11.63 -8.64 4.53
CA GLY A 15 -10.74 -7.83 3.68
C GLY A 15 -10.19 -6.63 4.45
N ARG A 16 -8.94 -6.24 4.17
CA ARG A 16 -8.26 -5.15 4.88
C ARG A 16 -7.46 -4.30 3.94
N LEU A 17 -7.50 -2.99 4.14
CA LEU A 17 -6.54 -2.04 3.58
C LEU A 17 -5.93 -1.29 4.75
N TRP A 18 -4.61 -1.36 4.85
CA TRP A 18 -3.85 -0.70 5.91
C TRP A 18 -2.69 0.08 5.29
N MET A 19 -2.43 1.27 5.81
CA MET A 19 -1.32 2.12 5.39
C MET A 19 -0.72 2.86 6.57
N ALA A 20 0.60 3.03 6.55
CA ALA A 20 1.31 3.86 7.50
C ALA A 20 2.37 4.73 6.80
N VAL A 21 2.66 5.87 7.42
CA VAL A 21 3.77 6.74 7.06
C VAL A 21 4.61 6.99 8.30
N ASN A 22 5.91 6.64 8.22
CA ASN A 22 6.86 6.81 9.33
C ASN A 22 6.36 6.22 10.66
N GLY A 23 5.79 5.00 10.64
CA GLY A 23 5.29 4.36 11.86
C GLY A 23 3.91 4.80 12.33
N GLN A 24 3.29 5.80 11.70
CA GLN A 24 1.94 6.25 12.03
C GLN A 24 0.91 5.69 11.04
N VAL A 25 -0.06 4.96 11.56
CA VAL A 25 -1.20 4.44 10.79
C VAL A 25 -2.05 5.60 10.29
N ILE A 26 -2.22 5.68 8.98
CA ILE A 26 -3.06 6.69 8.32
C ILE A 26 -4.33 6.08 7.73
N VAL A 27 -4.35 4.76 7.51
CA VAL A 27 -5.50 3.98 7.07
C VAL A 27 -5.48 2.64 7.77
N ASP A 28 -6.61 2.23 8.35
CA ASP A 28 -6.86 0.86 8.76
C ASP A 28 -8.35 0.57 8.59
N HIS A 29 -8.70 -0.09 7.49
CA HIS A 29 -10.08 -0.32 7.11
C HIS A 29 -10.32 -1.78 6.80
N TYR A 30 -11.42 -2.31 7.37
CA TYR A 30 -11.89 -3.67 7.13
C TYR A 30 -13.15 -3.66 6.27
N GLY A 31 -13.29 -4.68 5.43
CA GLY A 31 -14.44 -4.89 4.55
C GLY A 31 -14.06 -5.42 3.18
N SER A 32 -15.09 -5.66 2.37
CA SER A 32 -14.94 -6.14 1.00
C SER A 32 -14.16 -5.13 0.16
N ASN A 33 -13.07 -5.57 -0.45
CA ASN A 33 -12.18 -4.75 -1.28
C ASN A 33 -11.84 -5.44 -2.62
N MET A 34 -12.66 -6.42 -3.02
CA MET A 34 -12.56 -7.08 -4.31
C MET A 34 -13.36 -6.32 -5.37
N GLY A 35 -12.76 -6.18 -6.57
CA GLY A 35 -13.50 -5.78 -7.76
C GLY A 35 -14.44 -6.88 -8.24
N ALA A 36 -15.38 -6.54 -9.14
CA ALA A 36 -16.44 -7.42 -9.63
C ALA A 36 -15.95 -8.78 -10.17
N ASN A 37 -14.75 -8.83 -10.78
CA ASN A 37 -14.19 -10.06 -11.36
C ASN A 37 -13.48 -10.96 -10.34
N ASN A 38 -13.37 -10.54 -9.08
CA ASN A 38 -12.66 -11.25 -8.02
C ASN A 38 -11.22 -11.69 -8.40
N ALA A 39 -10.58 -10.95 -9.30
CA ALA A 39 -9.28 -11.33 -9.86
C ALA A 39 -8.16 -11.21 -8.82
N PRO A 40 -7.15 -12.10 -8.82
CA PRO A 40 -6.00 -12.00 -7.92
C PRO A 40 -5.15 -10.78 -8.23
N ILE A 41 -4.22 -10.48 -7.33
CA ILE A 41 -3.25 -9.40 -7.53
C ILE A 41 -2.17 -9.91 -8.46
N ASN A 42 -1.96 -9.21 -9.56
CA ASN A 42 -0.98 -9.58 -10.59
C ASN A 42 0.03 -8.47 -10.90
N ARG A 43 -0.04 -7.34 -10.17
CA ARG A 43 0.85 -6.19 -10.37
C ARG A 43 0.87 -5.32 -9.12
N ILE A 44 2.05 -4.80 -8.80
CA ILE A 44 2.26 -3.73 -7.84
C ILE A 44 2.83 -2.54 -8.63
N PHE A 45 2.23 -1.37 -8.47
CA PHE A 45 2.75 -0.13 -9.04
C PHE A 45 3.48 0.64 -7.95
N MET A 46 4.73 1.01 -8.23
CA MET A 46 5.44 1.96 -7.40
C MET A 46 4.85 3.36 -7.59
N PRO A 47 4.87 4.24 -6.56
CA PRO A 47 4.41 5.61 -6.71
C PRO A 47 5.21 6.29 -7.82
N ASN A 48 4.55 6.57 -8.94
CA ASN A 48 5.15 7.28 -10.05
C ASN A 48 5.06 8.78 -9.82
N LEU A 49 6.11 9.49 -10.19
CA LEU A 49 6.12 10.95 -10.16
C LEU A 49 5.03 11.49 -11.08
N TYR A 50 3.99 12.09 -10.50
CA TYR A 50 2.92 12.75 -11.24
C TYR A 50 2.56 14.04 -10.54
N GLY A 51 2.68 15.17 -11.23
CA GLY A 51 2.45 16.49 -10.65
C GLY A 51 2.16 17.54 -11.72
N SER A 52 1.44 18.59 -11.31
CA SER A 52 1.09 19.74 -12.15
C SER A 52 2.00 20.96 -11.92
N THR A 53 3.13 20.78 -11.24
CA THR A 53 4.05 21.86 -10.87
C THR A 53 5.12 22.12 -11.94
N ALA A 54 5.85 23.23 -11.80
CA ALA A 54 6.95 23.57 -12.68
C ALA A 54 8.06 22.50 -12.64
N PHE A 55 8.67 22.25 -13.80
CA PHE A 55 9.71 21.24 -13.99
C PHE A 55 11.11 21.84 -13.89
N PRO A 56 12.13 21.04 -13.48
CA PRO A 56 12.07 19.60 -13.23
C PRO A 56 11.56 19.20 -11.84
N ILE A 57 11.02 17.99 -11.73
CA ILE A 57 10.60 17.35 -10.47
C ILE A 57 11.36 16.03 -10.36
N TYR A 58 11.79 15.67 -9.15
CA TYR A 58 12.57 14.47 -8.88
C TYR A 58 11.99 13.70 -7.69
N GLN A 59 12.12 12.37 -7.72
CA GLN A 59 11.78 11.45 -6.63
C GLN A 59 12.82 10.36 -6.55
N TRP A 60 13.15 9.99 -5.32
CA TRP A 60 14.02 8.87 -5.01
C TRP A 60 13.22 7.87 -4.17
N ILE A 61 13.40 6.60 -4.49
CA ILE A 61 12.82 5.47 -3.78
C ILE A 61 13.98 4.53 -3.48
N ASP A 62 14.06 4.08 -2.23
CA ASP A 62 15.08 3.14 -1.78
C ASP A 62 14.46 2.12 -0.83
N ASP A 63 15.20 1.03 -0.56
CA ASP A 63 14.85 -0.02 0.39
C ASP A 63 13.47 -0.67 0.15
N LEU A 64 13.14 -0.95 -1.13
CA LEU A 64 11.88 -1.65 -1.47
C LEU A 64 11.88 -3.08 -0.91
N GLN A 65 10.88 -3.36 -0.08
CA GLN A 65 10.63 -4.70 0.46
C GLN A 65 9.18 -5.13 0.15
N ILE A 66 9.01 -6.39 -0.22
CA ILE A 66 7.70 -6.99 -0.54
C ILE A 66 7.60 -8.31 0.23
N TRP A 67 6.48 -8.49 0.91
CA TRP A 67 6.20 -9.63 1.78
C TRP A 67 4.81 -10.19 1.49
N ASP A 68 4.60 -11.47 1.82
CA ASP A 68 3.28 -12.12 1.75
C ASP A 68 2.39 -11.81 2.96
N SER A 69 2.96 -11.15 3.96
CA SER A 69 2.39 -10.78 5.26
C SER A 69 3.02 -9.46 5.74
N PHE A 70 2.68 -9.00 6.95
CA PHE A 70 3.34 -7.79 7.48
C PHE A 70 4.84 -8.04 7.71
N PRO A 71 5.73 -7.15 7.23
CA PRO A 71 7.15 -7.20 7.52
C PRO A 71 7.43 -7.19 9.04
N PRO A 72 8.52 -7.82 9.51
CA PRO A 72 8.89 -7.79 10.93
C PRO A 72 9.11 -6.38 11.50
N ASP A 73 9.46 -5.42 10.65
CA ASP A 73 9.70 -4.02 11.00
C ASP A 73 8.52 -3.10 10.65
N ALA A 74 7.34 -3.66 10.34
CA ALA A 74 6.14 -2.89 10.02
C ALA A 74 5.69 -2.04 11.22
N ALA A 75 5.07 -0.89 10.92
CA ALA A 75 4.36 -0.12 11.94
C ALA A 75 3.27 -0.96 12.64
N PRO A 76 2.77 -0.55 13.83
CA PRO A 76 1.71 -1.29 14.54
C PRO A 76 0.49 -1.54 13.64
N HIS A 77 0.02 -2.79 13.61
CA HIS A 77 -0.99 -3.30 12.69
C HIS A 77 -1.83 -4.42 13.31
#